data_AF-A0A2M7WHW5-F1
#
_entry.id   AF-A0A2M7WHW5-F1
#
_cell.length_a   1.000
_cell.length_b   1.000
_cell.length_c   1.000
_cell.angle_alpha   90.00
_cell.angle_beta   90.00
_cell.angle_gamma   90.00
#
_symmetry.space_group_name_H-M   'P 1'
#
loop_
_entity.id
_entity.type
_entity.pdbx_description
1 polymer ?
#
loop_
_entity_poly.entity_id
_entity_poly.type
_entity_poly.pdbx_seq_one_letter_code
_entity_poly.pdbx_strand_id
1 'polypeptide(L)'
;KEEDIVIWERSERELKKAGYQINYSGSGPKVIANDSPGVGYGSDLAVYGKVGSLITRALTDIVDYHINFPVLKDHSLAGLSSGLKNFYGAVHNPNKYHDNNCDPYAADVYSLPVIKEKNRLTIMDCFKIQYNGGPAYNGSYAINSNMILISDDPVAIDVIALQILEDTRRQYGLKDLKSVGRYPSYLKTAADTSHKLGNFEIGLIEKVEITV
;
A
#
# COMPACT_ATOMS: atom_id res chain seq x y z
N LYS A 1 5.63 -15.90 19.14
CA LYS A 1 6.70 -15.33 19.98
C LYS A 1 7.28 -14.11 19.24
N GLU A 2 8.09 -13.26 19.86
CA GLU A 2 8.56 -12.03 19.20
C GLU A 2 9.41 -12.32 17.96
N GLU A 3 10.17 -13.42 17.99
CA GLU A 3 11.00 -13.90 16.88
C GLU A 3 10.20 -14.38 15.64
N ASP A 4 8.89 -14.57 15.79
CA ASP A 4 7.97 -14.91 14.68
C ASP A 4 7.47 -13.66 13.95
N ILE A 5 7.80 -12.46 14.44
CA ILE A 5 7.43 -11.19 13.84
C ILE A 5 8.55 -10.74 12.91
N VAL A 6 8.17 -10.40 11.68
CA VAL A 6 9.07 -9.81 10.67
C VAL A 6 8.51 -8.47 10.24
N ILE A 7 9.27 -7.41 10.49
CA ILE A 7 9.06 -6.08 9.95
C ILE A 7 9.91 -5.96 8.70
N TRP A 8 9.30 -5.62 7.58
CA TRP A 8 10.02 -5.52 6.32
C TRP A 8 9.62 -4.30 5.50
N GLU A 9 10.55 -3.85 4.65
CA GLU A 9 10.36 -2.74 3.71
C GLU A 9 11.25 -2.98 2.48
N ARG A 10 11.13 -2.13 1.46
CA ARG A 10 11.93 -2.19 0.25
C ARG A 10 13.42 -1.95 0.48
N SER A 11 13.81 -1.03 1.38
CA SER A 11 15.23 -0.74 1.65
C SER A 11 15.55 -0.50 3.12
N GLU A 12 16.74 -0.92 3.55
CA GLU A 12 17.22 -0.65 4.91
C GLU A 12 17.32 0.84 5.22
N ARG A 13 17.59 1.66 4.19
CA ARG A 13 17.63 3.11 4.32
C ARG A 13 16.26 3.66 4.74
N GLU A 14 15.18 3.13 4.15
CA GLU A 14 13.80 3.54 4.48
C GLU A 14 13.45 3.11 5.91
N LEU A 15 13.80 1.89 6.32
CA LEU A 15 13.62 1.41 7.71
C LEU A 15 14.37 2.28 8.72
N LYS A 16 15.66 2.56 8.49
CA LYS A 16 16.47 3.41 9.36
C LYS A 16 15.91 4.83 9.44
N LYS A 17 15.42 5.38 8.32
CA LYS A 17 14.77 6.70 8.29
C LYS A 17 13.46 6.73 9.08
N ALA A 18 12.73 5.60 9.13
CA ALA A 18 11.54 5.42 9.94
C ALA A 18 11.84 5.13 11.43
N GLY A 19 13.12 5.07 11.83
CA GLY A 19 13.54 4.86 13.21
C GLY A 19 13.71 3.40 13.62
N TYR A 20 13.58 2.46 12.68
CA TYR A 20 13.82 1.04 12.96
C TYR A 20 15.32 0.72 13.04
N GLN A 21 15.66 -0.20 13.94
CA GLN A 21 16.97 -0.83 14.00
C GLN A 21 16.92 -2.15 13.24
N ILE A 22 17.83 -2.33 12.29
CA ILE A 22 17.92 -3.57 11.51
C ILE A 22 18.28 -4.73 12.44
N ASN A 23 17.53 -5.83 12.32
CA ASN A 23 17.71 -7.02 13.12
C ASN A 23 17.53 -8.26 12.25
N TYR A 24 18.65 -8.93 11.91
CA TYR A 24 18.60 -10.14 11.09
C TYR A 24 18.35 -11.42 11.91
N SER A 25 18.85 -11.46 13.15
CA SER A 25 18.94 -12.71 13.93
C SER A 25 19.08 -12.53 15.46
N GLY A 26 19.03 -11.29 15.97
CA GLY A 26 19.06 -11.01 17.40
C GLY A 26 17.72 -11.30 18.09
N SER A 27 17.66 -11.05 19.39
CA SER A 27 16.41 -11.16 20.17
C SER A 27 15.36 -10.15 19.68
N GLY A 28 14.09 -10.55 19.71
CA GLY A 28 12.96 -9.72 19.30
C GLY A 28 12.59 -9.88 17.81
N PRO A 29 11.75 -8.98 17.27
CA PRO A 29 11.31 -9.04 15.88
C PRO A 29 12.47 -8.90 14.89
N LYS A 30 12.40 -9.65 13.78
CA LYS A 30 13.30 -9.43 12.64
C LYS A 30 12.92 -8.13 11.95
N VAL A 31 13.91 -7.34 11.57
CA VAL A 31 13.73 -6.08 10.85
C VAL A 31 14.67 -6.13 9.65
N ILE A 32 14.11 -6.36 8.46
CA ILE A 32 14.86 -6.66 7.23
C ILE A 32 14.30 -5.87 6.05
N ALA A 33 15.07 -5.72 4.99
CA ALA A 33 14.56 -5.11 3.76
C ALA A 33 14.87 -5.98 2.53
N ASN A 34 14.28 -5.65 1.38
CA ASN A 34 14.58 -6.39 0.14
C ASN A 34 16.07 -6.29 -0.24
N ASP A 35 16.74 -5.19 0.10
CA ASP A 35 18.18 -5.00 -0.10
C ASP A 35 19.07 -5.53 1.05
N SER A 36 18.46 -6.13 2.08
CA SER A 36 19.22 -6.78 3.14
C SER A 36 19.93 -8.05 2.64
N PRO A 37 21.11 -8.38 3.21
CA PRO A 37 21.86 -9.57 2.83
C PRO A 37 21.01 -10.85 2.94
N GLY A 38 20.90 -11.59 1.83
CA GLY A 38 20.18 -12.86 1.79
C GLY A 38 18.64 -12.76 1.71
N VAL A 39 18.06 -11.56 1.63
CA VAL A 39 16.61 -11.37 1.44
C VAL A 39 16.28 -11.31 -0.04
N GLY A 40 16.49 -10.19 -0.74
CA GLY A 40 16.30 -10.09 -2.19
C GLY A 40 14.90 -10.46 -2.70
N TYR A 41 14.84 -10.86 -3.96
CA TYR A 41 13.62 -11.33 -4.64
C TYR A 41 13.76 -12.82 -4.99
N GLY A 42 12.64 -13.54 -5.04
CA GLY A 42 12.58 -14.92 -5.51
C GLY A 42 13.00 -15.03 -6.98
N SER A 43 13.28 -16.25 -7.43
CA SER A 43 13.65 -16.53 -8.82
C SER A 43 12.46 -16.73 -9.74
N ASP A 44 11.30 -17.06 -9.17
CA ASP A 44 10.11 -17.42 -9.95
C ASP A 44 9.34 -16.15 -10.36
N LEU A 45 9.03 -16.07 -11.65
CA LEU A 45 8.26 -14.96 -12.21
C LEU A 45 6.78 -15.14 -11.84
N ALA A 46 6.26 -14.27 -10.97
CA ALA A 46 4.83 -14.17 -10.70
C ALA A 46 4.16 -13.31 -11.78
N VAL A 47 3.05 -13.81 -12.33
CA VAL A 47 2.31 -13.15 -13.41
C VAL A 47 0.82 -13.09 -13.06
N TYR A 48 0.22 -11.93 -13.25
CA TYR A 48 -1.23 -11.73 -13.24
C TYR A 48 -1.56 -10.54 -14.13
N GLY A 49 -2.56 -10.68 -15.00
CA GLY A 49 -2.98 -9.60 -15.90
C GLY A 49 -1.81 -9.06 -16.74
N LYS A 50 -1.51 -7.76 -16.59
CA LYS A 50 -0.40 -7.07 -17.26
C LYS A 50 0.89 -7.00 -16.45
N VAL A 51 0.93 -7.62 -15.28
CA VAL A 51 2.08 -7.60 -14.36
C VAL A 51 2.87 -8.89 -14.46
N GLY A 52 4.19 -8.74 -14.41
CA GLY A 52 5.17 -9.83 -14.40
C GLY A 52 6.38 -9.40 -13.56
N SER A 53 6.49 -9.99 -12.37
CA SER A 53 7.46 -9.58 -11.36
C SER A 53 8.05 -10.74 -10.57
N LEU A 54 9.34 -10.65 -10.26
CA LEU A 54 9.90 -11.31 -9.08
C LEU A 54 9.39 -10.61 -7.82
N ILE A 55 9.04 -11.42 -6.81
CA ILE A 55 8.48 -10.97 -5.53
C ILE A 55 9.52 -11.09 -4.43
N THR A 56 9.49 -10.17 -3.47
CA THR A 56 10.38 -10.20 -2.31
C THR A 56 10.32 -11.55 -1.58
N ARG A 57 11.49 -12.07 -1.19
CA ARG A 57 11.56 -13.30 -0.40
C ARG A 57 10.95 -13.14 0.99
N ALA A 58 10.78 -11.89 1.46
CA ALA A 58 9.98 -11.60 2.64
C ALA A 58 8.57 -12.21 2.54
N LEU A 59 7.90 -12.04 1.40
CA LEU A 59 6.58 -12.58 1.16
C LEU A 59 6.59 -14.02 0.68
N THR A 60 7.55 -14.46 -0.13
CA THR A 60 7.51 -15.83 -0.66
C THR A 60 7.99 -16.87 0.36
N ASP A 61 9.10 -16.59 1.05
CA ASP A 61 9.88 -17.62 1.74
C ASP A 61 9.97 -17.42 3.26
N ILE A 62 9.80 -16.18 3.74
CA ILE A 62 10.09 -15.83 5.13
C ILE A 62 8.83 -15.81 6.00
N VAL A 63 7.72 -15.25 5.52
CA VAL A 63 6.47 -15.12 6.30
C VAL A 63 5.36 -16.03 5.80
N ASP A 64 4.55 -16.55 6.71
CA ASP A 64 3.34 -17.31 6.39
C ASP A 64 2.14 -16.41 6.11
N TYR A 65 2.04 -15.28 6.82
CA TYR A 65 0.97 -14.30 6.72
C TYR A 65 1.54 -12.88 6.70
N HIS A 66 0.80 -11.95 6.08
CA HIS A 66 1.21 -10.56 5.93
C HIS A 66 0.13 -9.60 6.43
N ILE A 67 0.58 -8.55 7.12
CA ILE A 67 -0.22 -7.38 7.49
C ILE A 67 0.36 -6.18 6.74
N ASN A 68 -0.45 -5.52 5.94
CA ASN A 68 -0.05 -4.34 5.17
C ASN A 68 -0.14 -3.08 6.02
N PHE A 69 0.92 -2.27 6.03
CA PHE A 69 1.01 -1.04 6.84
C PHE A 69 1.28 0.22 5.98
N PRO A 70 0.33 0.65 5.13
CA PRO A 70 0.49 1.81 4.26
C PRO A 70 0.34 3.14 5.01
N VAL A 71 0.88 4.21 4.43
CA VAL A 71 0.60 5.60 4.84
C VAL A 71 -0.34 6.28 3.84
N LEU A 72 -1.32 7.06 4.32
CA LEU A 72 -2.25 7.77 3.44
C LEU A 72 -1.64 9.06 2.87
N LYS A 73 -1.42 9.08 1.55
CA LYS A 73 -0.96 10.29 0.85
C LYS A 73 -1.37 10.36 -0.62
N ASP A 74 -1.33 11.57 -1.16
CA ASP A 74 -1.38 11.87 -2.58
C ASP A 74 -0.19 11.25 -3.35
N HIS A 75 -0.41 10.96 -4.63
CA HIS A 75 0.62 10.59 -5.58
C HIS A 75 0.45 11.36 -6.88
N SER A 76 1.51 12.01 -7.38
CA SER A 76 1.46 12.86 -8.58
C SER A 76 0.97 12.15 -9.86
N LEU A 77 1.17 10.83 -9.98
CA LEU A 77 0.63 10.02 -11.06
C LEU A 77 -0.63 9.25 -10.67
N ALA A 78 -0.54 8.36 -9.67
CA ALA A 78 -1.63 7.45 -9.29
C ALA A 78 -2.83 8.13 -8.60
N GLY A 79 -2.70 9.40 -8.21
CA GLY A 79 -3.68 10.10 -7.37
C GLY A 79 -3.55 9.74 -5.89
N LEU A 80 -3.56 8.44 -5.59
CA LEU A 80 -3.55 7.88 -4.24
C LEU A 80 -2.34 6.95 -4.03
N SER A 81 -1.66 7.08 -2.89
CA SER A 81 -0.81 6.03 -2.30
C SER A 81 -1.50 5.54 -1.02
N SER A 82 -1.83 4.27 -1.02
CA SER A 82 -2.63 3.59 0.00
C SER A 82 -2.34 2.07 -0.05
N GLY A 83 -3.25 1.23 0.45
CA GLY A 83 -3.07 -0.20 0.64
C GLY A 83 -2.66 -0.96 -0.62
N LEU A 84 -3.40 -0.83 -1.73
CA LEU A 84 -3.10 -1.59 -2.96
C LEU A 84 -1.74 -1.20 -3.53
N LYS A 85 -1.46 0.11 -3.63
CA LYS A 85 -0.19 0.61 -4.18
C LYS A 85 1.01 0.29 -3.29
N ASN A 86 0.80 0.03 -1.99
CA ASN A 86 1.89 -0.28 -1.06
C ASN A 86 2.69 -1.52 -1.50
N PHE A 87 2.05 -2.47 -2.18
CA PHE A 87 2.70 -3.66 -2.72
C PHE A 87 3.66 -3.39 -3.89
N TYR A 88 3.80 -2.14 -4.35
CA TYR A 88 4.91 -1.77 -5.24
C TYR A 88 6.26 -1.96 -4.54
N GLY A 89 6.31 -1.93 -3.20
CA GLY A 89 7.50 -2.31 -2.42
C GLY A 89 7.82 -3.81 -2.45
N ALA A 90 6.86 -4.67 -2.84
CA ALA A 90 7.01 -6.12 -2.86
C ALA A 90 7.58 -6.67 -4.18
N VAL A 91 7.53 -5.88 -5.26
CA VAL A 91 7.95 -6.30 -6.61
C VAL A 91 9.29 -5.68 -7.00
N HIS A 92 10.11 -6.39 -7.78
CA HIS A 92 11.44 -5.89 -8.17
C HIS A 92 11.45 -4.74 -9.19
N ASN A 93 10.35 -4.54 -9.92
CA ASN A 93 10.26 -3.63 -11.07
C ASN A 93 9.08 -2.63 -11.01
N PRO A 94 8.79 -1.99 -9.86
CA PRO A 94 7.56 -1.19 -9.67
C PRO A 94 7.48 0.03 -10.60
N ASN A 95 8.62 0.51 -11.09
CA ASN A 95 8.66 1.64 -12.03
C ASN A 95 7.89 1.37 -13.33
N LYS A 96 7.75 0.10 -13.75
CA LYS A 96 7.01 -0.28 -14.96
C LYS A 96 5.49 -0.12 -14.86
N TYR A 97 4.98 0.15 -13.66
CA TYR A 97 3.55 0.03 -13.33
C TYR A 97 2.89 1.39 -13.06
N HIS A 98 3.46 2.48 -13.56
CA HIS A 98 2.92 3.84 -13.33
C HIS A 98 2.10 4.39 -14.50
N ASP A 99 2.09 3.71 -15.65
CA ASP A 99 1.29 4.10 -16.80
C ASP A 99 -0.21 4.08 -16.48
N ASN A 100 -0.97 4.93 -17.16
CA ASN A 100 -2.42 5.06 -17.00
C ASN A 100 -2.85 5.19 -15.51
N ASN A 101 -2.15 6.03 -14.76
CA ASN A 101 -2.38 6.26 -13.34
C ASN A 101 -2.33 4.97 -12.50
N CYS A 102 -1.49 4.02 -12.88
CA CYS A 102 -1.36 2.68 -12.28
C CYS A 102 -2.55 1.74 -12.53
N ASP A 103 -3.43 2.01 -13.50
CA ASP A 103 -4.56 1.13 -13.87
C ASP A 103 -4.24 0.34 -15.16
N PRO A 104 -4.27 -1.02 -15.16
CA PRO A 104 -4.71 -1.93 -14.09
C PRO A 104 -3.63 -2.30 -13.08
N TYR A 105 -2.40 -1.81 -13.24
CA TYR A 105 -1.22 -2.37 -12.59
C TYR A 105 -1.27 -2.47 -11.06
N ALA A 106 -1.90 -1.52 -10.34
CA ALA A 106 -2.04 -1.63 -8.89
C ALA A 106 -2.98 -2.77 -8.48
N ALA A 107 -4.06 -2.99 -9.24
CA ALA A 107 -4.95 -4.13 -9.04
C ALA A 107 -4.26 -5.45 -9.42
N ASP A 108 -3.54 -5.46 -10.55
CA ASP A 108 -2.81 -6.63 -11.03
C ASP A 108 -1.67 -7.05 -10.06
N VAL A 109 -0.91 -6.10 -9.51
CA VAL A 109 0.15 -6.37 -8.53
C VAL A 109 -0.45 -7.02 -7.28
N TYR A 110 -1.55 -6.47 -6.74
CA TYR A 110 -2.19 -7.07 -5.57
C TYR A 110 -2.75 -8.47 -5.87
N SER A 111 -3.24 -8.70 -7.09
CA SER A 111 -3.76 -9.99 -7.53
C SER A 111 -2.71 -11.08 -7.78
N LEU A 112 -1.41 -10.76 -7.70
CA LEU A 112 -0.37 -11.79 -7.75
C LEU A 112 -0.61 -12.83 -6.64
N PRO A 113 -0.59 -14.15 -6.94
CA PRO A 113 -1.09 -15.17 -6.01
C PRO A 113 -0.54 -15.06 -4.60
N VAL A 114 0.78 -14.93 -4.45
CA VAL A 114 1.42 -14.83 -3.12
C VAL A 114 0.97 -13.60 -2.32
N ILE A 115 0.71 -12.46 -2.98
CA ILE A 115 0.25 -11.24 -2.31
C ILE A 115 -1.20 -11.42 -1.87
N LYS A 116 -2.06 -11.81 -2.81
CA LYS A 116 -3.49 -12.04 -2.55
C LYS A 116 -3.72 -13.12 -1.50
N GLU A 117 -2.92 -14.17 -1.52
CA GLU A 117 -3.04 -15.31 -0.60
C GLU A 117 -2.43 -15.04 0.77
N LYS A 118 -1.41 -14.20 0.92
CA LYS A 118 -0.77 -13.98 2.24
C LYS A 118 -1.24 -12.72 2.96
N ASN A 119 -1.69 -11.69 2.25
CA ASN A 119 -2.22 -10.50 2.91
C ASN A 119 -3.53 -10.83 3.63
N ARG A 120 -3.61 -10.48 4.92
CA ARG A 120 -4.76 -10.78 5.79
C ARG A 120 -5.46 -9.54 6.32
N LEU A 121 -4.72 -8.45 6.46
CA LEU A 121 -5.21 -7.24 7.10
C LEU A 121 -4.41 -6.05 6.56
N THR A 122 -5.07 -4.91 6.39
CA THR A 122 -4.42 -3.62 6.19
C THR A 122 -4.69 -2.72 7.38
N ILE A 123 -3.63 -2.22 8.00
CA ILE A 123 -3.67 -1.19 9.05
C ILE A 123 -3.01 0.06 8.46
N MET A 124 -3.82 1.01 8.01
CA MET A 124 -3.35 2.22 7.35
C MET A 124 -3.10 3.31 8.37
N ASP A 125 -1.87 3.83 8.37
CA ASP A 125 -1.49 5.02 9.10
C ASP A 125 -2.07 6.26 8.40
N CYS A 126 -3.05 6.86 9.05
CA CYS A 126 -3.62 8.14 8.67
C CYS A 126 -3.32 9.22 9.72
N PHE A 127 -2.41 9.02 10.68
CA PHE A 127 -2.09 10.04 11.70
C PHE A 127 -1.69 11.36 11.05
N LYS A 128 -0.90 11.26 9.97
CA LYS A 128 -0.62 12.36 9.06
C LYS A 128 -1.07 12.02 7.66
N ILE A 129 -1.83 12.93 7.05
CA ILE A 129 -2.29 12.81 5.67
C ILE A 129 -1.55 13.85 4.85
N GLN A 130 -0.91 13.42 3.76
CA GLN A 130 -0.38 14.35 2.76
C GLN A 130 -1.35 14.46 1.59
N TYR A 131 -2.12 15.55 1.51
CA TYR A 131 -3.23 15.67 0.55
C TYR A 131 -2.82 16.14 -0.85
N ASN A 132 -1.55 16.51 -1.04
CA ASN A 132 -1.00 16.92 -2.34
C ASN A 132 0.53 16.82 -2.38
N GLY A 133 1.12 16.93 -3.57
CA GLY A 133 2.56 17.09 -3.76
C GLY A 133 3.37 15.82 -3.50
N GLY A 134 2.73 14.65 -3.55
CA GLY A 134 3.43 13.36 -3.54
C GLY A 134 4.21 13.11 -4.84
N PRO A 135 5.00 12.03 -4.94
CA PRO A 135 5.05 10.91 -4.00
C PRO A 135 5.98 11.12 -2.79
N ALA A 136 6.95 12.01 -2.89
CA ALA A 136 7.85 12.34 -1.78
C ALA A 136 7.11 13.12 -0.69
N TYR A 137 7.64 13.07 0.54
CA TYR A 137 7.08 13.84 1.64
C TYR A 137 7.15 15.34 1.36
N ASN A 138 6.03 16.04 1.52
CA ASN A 138 5.91 17.49 1.42
C ASN A 138 5.10 18.01 2.60
N GLY A 139 5.80 18.58 3.59
CA GLY A 139 5.22 19.08 4.83
C GLY A 139 4.20 20.21 4.64
N SER A 140 4.28 20.98 3.54
CA SER A 140 3.32 22.04 3.24
C SER A 140 1.93 21.52 2.88
N TYR A 141 1.82 20.24 2.55
CA TYR A 141 0.55 19.56 2.26
C TYR A 141 0.26 18.45 3.26
N ALA A 142 0.94 18.43 4.42
CA ALA A 142 0.75 17.42 5.44
C ALA A 142 -0.09 17.99 6.60
N ILE A 143 -1.13 17.27 7.00
CA ILE A 143 -1.98 17.61 8.14
C ILE A 143 -2.06 16.46 9.12
N ASN A 144 -2.23 16.77 10.41
CA ASN A 144 -2.57 15.76 11.40
C ASN A 144 -4.06 15.42 11.29
N SER A 145 -4.38 14.13 11.28
CA SER A 145 -5.76 13.65 11.31
C SER A 145 -6.04 12.70 12.47
N ASN A 146 -5.00 12.13 13.09
CA ASN A 146 -5.08 11.22 14.25
C ASN A 146 -6.01 10.01 14.02
N MET A 147 -6.05 9.51 12.78
CA MET A 147 -6.84 8.35 12.40
C MET A 147 -5.96 7.14 12.12
N ILE A 148 -6.51 5.96 12.36
CA ILE A 148 -6.04 4.68 11.81
C ILE A 148 -7.23 4.07 11.07
N LEU A 149 -7.01 3.56 9.85
CA LEU A 149 -8.01 2.73 9.17
C LEU A 149 -7.58 1.27 9.24
N ILE A 150 -8.53 0.37 9.50
CA ILE A 150 -8.28 -1.07 9.60
C ILE A 150 -9.33 -1.79 8.78
N SER A 151 -8.90 -2.71 7.91
CA SER A 151 -9.79 -3.51 7.05
C SER A 151 -9.09 -4.77 6.56
N ASP A 152 -9.84 -5.86 6.40
CA ASP A 152 -9.44 -7.05 5.65
C ASP A 152 -9.86 -6.98 4.17
N ASP A 153 -10.80 -6.11 3.80
CA ASP A 153 -11.13 -5.75 2.43
C ASP A 153 -10.12 -4.68 1.90
N PRO A 154 -9.23 -5.04 0.96
CA PRO A 154 -8.18 -4.15 0.45
C PRO A 154 -8.71 -3.05 -0.48
N VAL A 155 -9.89 -3.21 -1.08
CA VAL A 155 -10.48 -2.16 -1.93
C VAL A 155 -11.25 -1.19 -1.06
N ALA A 156 -12.04 -1.69 -0.10
CA ALA A 156 -12.86 -0.85 0.76
C ALA A 156 -12.02 0.16 1.55
N ILE A 157 -10.88 -0.27 2.12
CA ILE A 157 -10.00 0.65 2.85
C ILE A 157 -9.44 1.75 1.98
N ASP A 158 -9.08 1.44 0.73
CA ASP A 158 -8.54 2.41 -0.22
C ASP A 158 -9.62 3.36 -0.76
N VAL A 159 -10.87 2.90 -0.87
CA VAL A 159 -12.03 3.75 -1.19
C VAL A 159 -12.30 4.75 -0.07
N ILE A 160 -12.29 4.31 1.19
CA ILE A 160 -12.45 5.21 2.35
C ILE A 160 -11.25 6.18 2.44
N ALA A 161 -10.03 5.69 2.20
CA ALA A 161 -8.84 6.52 2.17
C ALA A 161 -8.89 7.59 1.06
N LEU A 162 -9.40 7.24 -0.12
CA LEU A 162 -9.64 8.19 -1.22
C LEU A 162 -10.65 9.26 -0.82
N GLN A 163 -11.76 8.89 -0.18
CA GLN A 163 -12.79 9.84 0.27
C GLN A 163 -12.18 10.86 1.26
N ILE A 164 -11.42 10.38 2.25
CA ILE A 164 -10.73 11.22 3.23
C ILE A 164 -9.73 12.16 2.52
N LEU A 165 -8.97 11.65 1.56
CA LEU A 165 -8.00 12.44 0.80
C LEU A 165 -8.70 13.55 -0.01
N GLU A 166 -9.78 13.22 -0.73
CA GLU A 166 -10.55 14.17 -1.54
C GLU A 166 -11.25 15.23 -0.68
N ASP A 167 -11.80 14.86 0.47
CA ASP A 167 -12.39 15.79 1.41
C ASP A 167 -11.34 16.75 1.98
N THR A 168 -10.15 16.23 2.29
CA THR A 168 -9.01 17.06 2.71
C THR A 168 -8.58 18.01 1.58
N ARG A 169 -8.46 17.51 0.34
CA ARG A 169 -8.13 18.35 -0.82
C ARG A 169 -9.13 19.49 -0.99
N ARG A 170 -10.43 19.19 -0.88
CA ARG A 170 -11.52 20.18 -0.98
C ARG A 170 -11.45 21.22 0.14
N GLN A 171 -11.21 20.79 1.39
CA GLN A 171 -11.06 21.69 2.54
C GLN A 171 -9.96 22.72 2.33
N TYR A 172 -8.87 22.33 1.66
CA TYR A 172 -7.74 23.21 1.35
C TYR A 172 -7.81 23.85 -0.05
N GLY A 173 -9.00 23.87 -0.66
CA GLY A 173 -9.25 24.59 -1.92
C GLY A 173 -8.62 23.96 -3.16
N LEU A 174 -8.21 22.69 -3.11
CA LEU A 174 -7.71 21.96 -4.26
C LEU A 174 -8.87 21.31 -5.03
N LYS A 175 -8.69 21.22 -6.35
CA LYS A 175 -9.57 20.43 -7.22
C LYS A 175 -9.46 18.95 -6.86
N ASP A 176 -10.56 18.22 -7.06
CA ASP A 176 -10.57 16.78 -6.89
C ASP A 176 -9.63 16.08 -7.89
N LEU A 177 -9.21 14.84 -7.59
CA LEU A 177 -8.24 14.10 -8.40
C LEU A 177 -8.75 13.84 -9.81
N LYS A 178 -10.06 13.60 -9.99
CA LYS A 178 -10.66 13.39 -11.31
C LYS A 178 -10.55 14.63 -12.18
N SER A 179 -10.85 15.81 -11.62
CA SER A 179 -10.75 17.12 -12.27
C SER A 179 -9.33 17.50 -12.67
N VAL A 180 -8.31 16.85 -12.10
CA VAL A 180 -6.90 17.03 -12.48
C VAL A 180 -6.31 15.80 -13.21
N GLY A 181 -7.16 14.88 -13.67
CA GLY A 181 -6.74 13.73 -14.48
C GLY A 181 -5.99 12.63 -13.72
N ARG A 182 -6.13 12.58 -12.39
CA ARG A 182 -5.39 11.68 -11.48
C ARG A 182 -6.29 10.76 -10.66
N TYR A 183 -7.53 10.53 -11.09
CA TYR A 183 -8.42 9.61 -10.37
C TYR A 183 -7.81 8.19 -10.34
N PRO A 184 -7.77 7.51 -9.18
CA PRO A 184 -7.21 6.16 -9.06
C PRO A 184 -8.20 5.10 -9.59
N SER A 185 -8.37 5.04 -10.91
CA SER A 185 -9.30 4.11 -11.58
C SER A 185 -9.03 2.63 -11.27
N TYR A 186 -7.80 2.29 -10.87
CA TYR A 186 -7.42 0.94 -10.45
C TYR A 186 -8.25 0.42 -9.26
N LEU A 187 -8.88 1.29 -8.45
CA LEU A 187 -9.79 0.84 -7.38
C LEU A 187 -11.03 0.15 -7.95
N LYS A 188 -11.59 0.70 -9.04
CA LYS A 188 -12.72 0.09 -9.74
C LYS A 188 -12.30 -1.22 -10.43
N THR A 189 -11.12 -1.23 -11.04
CA THR A 189 -10.53 -2.44 -11.65
C THR A 189 -10.32 -3.53 -10.59
N ALA A 190 -9.79 -3.20 -9.42
CA ALA A 190 -9.59 -4.15 -8.32
C ALA A 190 -10.88 -4.82 -7.84
N ALA A 191 -12.01 -4.09 -7.85
CA ALA A 191 -13.32 -4.63 -7.48
C ALA A 191 -14.06 -5.35 -8.62
N ASP A 192 -13.51 -5.38 -9.84
CA ASP A 192 -14.21 -5.95 -10.98
C ASP A 192 -14.41 -7.46 -10.86
N THR A 193 -15.19 -8.03 -11.78
CA THR A 193 -15.51 -9.46 -11.78
C THR A 193 -14.31 -10.38 -12.06
N SER A 194 -13.18 -9.84 -12.50
CA SER A 194 -11.95 -10.59 -12.79
C SER A 194 -11.04 -10.64 -11.56
N HIS A 195 -10.84 -9.49 -10.90
CA HIS A 195 -9.95 -9.31 -9.76
C HIS A 195 -10.61 -9.74 -8.45
N LYS A 196 -11.87 -9.34 -8.25
CA LYS A 196 -12.70 -9.63 -7.06
C LYS A 196 -11.93 -9.38 -5.76
N LEU A 197 -11.25 -8.24 -5.64
CA LEU A 197 -10.41 -7.95 -4.48
C LEU A 197 -11.19 -7.34 -3.32
N GLY A 198 -12.38 -6.78 -3.56
CA GLY A 198 -13.16 -6.13 -2.50
C GLY A 198 -14.25 -5.21 -3.02
N ASN A 199 -14.80 -4.40 -2.12
CA ASN A 199 -15.94 -3.52 -2.41
C ASN A 199 -15.48 -2.11 -2.83
N PHE A 200 -15.85 -1.71 -4.05
CA PHE A 200 -15.64 -0.34 -4.53
C PHE A 200 -16.81 0.60 -4.18
N GLU A 201 -18.02 0.07 -4.11
CA GLU A 201 -19.24 0.86 -3.86
C GLU A 201 -19.36 1.21 -2.37
N ILE A 202 -19.32 2.50 -2.02
CA ILE A 202 -19.35 2.97 -0.62
C ILE A 202 -20.56 2.43 0.16
N GLY A 203 -21.73 2.29 -0.49
CA GLY A 203 -22.93 1.76 0.15
C GLY A 203 -22.84 0.29 0.58
N LEU A 204 -21.82 -0.45 0.12
CA LEU A 204 -21.54 -1.83 0.51
C LEU A 204 -20.45 -1.93 1.58
N ILE A 205 -19.82 -0.81 1.97
CA ILE A 205 -18.77 -0.77 2.96
C ILE A 205 -19.39 -0.44 4.32
N GLU A 206 -19.35 -1.40 5.25
CA GLU A 206 -19.69 -1.14 6.65
C GLU A 206 -18.55 -0.37 7.32
N LYS A 207 -18.85 0.84 7.81
CA LYS A 207 -17.90 1.66 8.56
C LYS A 207 -18.28 1.68 10.03
N VAL A 208 -17.36 1.22 10.88
CA VAL A 208 -17.44 1.37 12.35
C VAL A 208 -16.41 2.42 12.78
N GLU A 209 -16.86 3.46 13.47
CA GLU A 209 -16.00 4.51 14.00
C GLU A 209 -15.90 4.38 15.52
N ILE A 210 -14.66 4.35 16.03
CA ILE A 210 -14.38 4.25 17.46
C ILE A 210 -13.54 5.47 17.84
N THR A 211 -14.07 6.30 18.75
CA THR A 211 -13.32 7.41 19.35
C THR A 211 -12.81 6.97 20.71
N VAL A 212 -11.49 7.10 20.92
CA VAL A 212 -10.80 6.75 22.17
C VAL A 212 -10.35 8.02 22.88
#